data_AF-A0A6J5XWX7-F1
#
_entry.id   AF-A0A6J5XWX7-F1
#
_cell.length_a   1.000
_cell.length_b   1.000
_cell.length_c   1.000
_cell.angle_alpha   90.00
_cell.angle_beta   90.00
_cell.angle_gamma   90.00
#
_symmetry.space_group_name_H-M   'P 1'
#
loop_
_entity.id
_entity.type
_entity.pdbx_description
1 polymer ?
#
loop_
_entity_poly.entity_id
_entity_poly.type
_entity_poly.pdbx_seq_one_letter_code
_entity_poly.pdbx_strand_id
1 'polypeptide(L)'
;MQLQMALTADEATRGSMVDPLVRQTCLDQSLKTLMEICVRCLCKDSADRPSIEDVLWNLQYAEQVQDAWLGGESQSSEGSPVSTSITSRLTY
;
A
#
# COMPACT_ATOMS: atom_id res chain seq x y z
N MET A 1 17.02 5.78 10.82
CA MET A 1 16.13 6.97 10.88
C MET A 1 14.82 6.57 11.56
N GLN A 2 14.04 7.49 12.14
CA GLN A 2 12.79 7.16 12.86
C GLN A 2 11.82 6.29 12.04
N LEU A 3 11.75 6.52 10.71
CA LEU A 3 10.94 5.74 9.76
C LEU A 3 11.31 4.25 9.71
N GLN A 4 12.58 3.92 9.93
CA GLN A 4 13.11 2.55 9.87
C GLN A 4 12.73 1.73 11.12
N MET A 5 12.57 2.40 12.27
CA MET A 5 12.10 1.77 13.51
C MET A 5 10.60 1.43 13.42
N ALA A 6 9.81 2.26 12.74
CA ALA A 6 8.38 2.02 12.55
C ALA A 6 8.08 0.79 11.67
N LEU A 7 8.99 0.43 10.77
CA LEU A 7 8.85 -0.77 9.92
C LEU A 7 8.88 -2.08 10.71
N THR A 8 9.66 -2.13 11.78
CA THR A 8 9.78 -3.30 12.66
C THR A 8 8.79 -3.26 13.82
N ALA A 9 8.01 -2.19 13.94
CA ALA A 9 7.05 -2.01 15.01
C ALA A 9 5.70 -2.66 14.67
N ASP A 10 4.84 -2.76 15.68
CA ASP A 10 3.45 -3.18 15.52
C ASP A 10 2.65 -2.16 14.68
N GLU A 11 1.48 -2.60 14.21
CA GLU A 11 0.58 -1.79 13.38
C GLU A 11 0.21 -0.45 14.01
N ALA A 12 -0.06 -0.39 15.32
CA ALA A 12 -0.46 0.84 15.98
C ALA A 12 0.70 1.86 16.00
N THR A 13 1.91 1.38 16.33
CA THR A 13 3.11 2.23 16.31
C THR A 13 3.43 2.70 14.90
N ARG A 14 3.34 1.83 13.89
CA ARG A 14 3.57 2.19 12.49
C ARG A 14 2.54 3.20 11.98
N GLY A 15 1.27 2.94 12.26
CA GLY A 15 0.16 3.83 11.94
C GLY A 15 0.27 5.20 12.60
N SER A 16 0.94 5.32 13.75
CA SER A 16 1.12 6.63 14.42
C SER A 16 2.02 7.61 13.66
N MET A 17 2.82 7.11 12.71
CA MET A 17 3.74 7.93 11.90
C MET A 17 3.16 8.36 10.55
N VAL A 18 2.01 7.81 10.15
CA VAL A 18 1.36 8.14 8.88
C VAL A 18 0.20 9.11 9.12
N ASP A 19 -0.20 9.79 8.05
CA ASP A 19 -1.37 10.66 8.09
C ASP A 19 -2.62 9.89 8.63
N PRO A 20 -3.43 10.50 9.51
CA PRO A 20 -4.58 9.83 10.10
C PRO A 20 -5.58 9.26 9.09
N LEU A 21 -5.78 9.92 7.95
CA LEU A 21 -6.67 9.43 6.90
C LEU A 21 -6.08 8.18 6.27
N VAL A 22 -4.79 8.22 5.92
CA VAL A 22 -4.05 7.08 5.36
C VAL A 22 -4.09 5.87 6.30
N ARG A 23 -3.91 6.08 7.62
CA ARG A 23 -4.04 5.02 8.62
C ARG A 23 -5.41 4.36 8.63
N GLN A 24 -6.48 5.12 8.36
CA GLN A 24 -7.85 4.62 8.40
C GLN A 24 -8.27 3.92 7.10
N THR A 25 -7.67 4.29 5.98
CA THR A 25 -8.08 3.79 4.66
C THR A 25 -7.15 2.71 4.10
N CYS A 26 -5.94 2.56 4.64
CA CYS A 26 -4.96 1.62 4.13
C CYS A 26 -4.73 0.46 5.10
N LEU A 27 -4.53 -0.73 4.54
CA LEU A 27 -4.10 -1.91 5.27
C LEU A 27 -2.69 -1.74 5.79
N ASP A 28 -2.44 -2.26 6.98
CA ASP A 28 -1.12 -2.30 7.59
C ASP A 28 -0.05 -2.89 6.67
N GLN A 29 -0.37 -3.97 5.94
CA GLN A 29 0.58 -4.61 5.01
C GLN A 29 0.93 -3.70 3.83
N SER A 30 -0.06 -3.06 3.20
CA SER A 30 0.17 -2.07 2.13
C SER A 30 1.02 -0.91 2.64
N LEU A 31 0.72 -0.41 3.85
CA LEU A 31 1.52 0.64 4.50
C LEU A 31 2.96 0.18 4.76
N LYS A 32 3.16 -1.08 5.16
CA LYS A 32 4.51 -1.64 5.37
C LYS A 32 5.34 -1.57 4.11
N THR A 33 4.79 -2.06 3.00
CA THR A 33 5.46 -2.10 1.70
C THR A 33 5.82 -0.69 1.25
N LEU A 34 4.89 0.26 1.37
CA LEU A 34 5.11 1.67 1.03
C LEU A 34 6.23 2.30 1.87
N MET A 35 6.20 2.10 3.19
CA MET A 35 7.23 2.62 4.07
C MET A 35 8.60 1.99 3.78
N GLU A 36 8.65 0.70 3.45
CA GLU A 36 9.89 -0.02 3.17
C GLU A 36 10.53 0.50 1.87
N ILE A 37 9.74 0.64 0.79
CA ILE A 37 10.25 1.20 -0.45
C ILE A 37 10.69 2.65 -0.27
N CYS A 38 9.95 3.47 0.49
CA CYS A 38 10.35 4.85 0.79
C CYS A 38 11.68 4.92 1.55
N VAL A 39 11.89 4.06 2.55
CA VAL A 39 13.16 4.00 3.28
C VAL A 39 14.31 3.63 2.34
N ARG A 40 14.14 2.63 1.47
CA ARG A 40 15.18 2.23 0.51
C ARG A 40 15.49 3.32 -0.52
N CYS A 41 14.48 4.06 -1.00
CA CYS A 41 14.69 5.21 -1.88
C CYS A 41 15.50 6.34 -1.22
N LEU A 42 15.39 6.49 0.10
CA LEU A 42 16.08 7.51 0.88
C LEU A 42 17.46 7.04 1.39
N CYS A 43 17.92 5.85 0.99
CA CYS A 43 19.26 5.36 1.36
C CYS A 43 20.35 6.36 0.92
N LYS A 44 21.32 6.57 1.82
CA LYS A 44 22.46 7.47 1.56
C LYS A 44 23.34 6.93 0.45
N ASP A 45 23.59 5.63 0.48
CA ASP A 45 24.27 4.93 -0.60
C ASP A 45 23.31 4.80 -1.79
N SER A 46 23.74 5.28 -2.94
CA SER A 46 22.97 5.17 -4.18
C SER A 46 22.88 3.74 -4.69
N ALA A 47 23.85 2.87 -4.36
CA ALA A 47 23.85 1.46 -4.77
C ALA A 47 22.75 0.66 -4.05
N ASP A 48 22.33 1.10 -2.87
CA ASP A 48 21.24 0.48 -2.10
C ASP A 48 19.85 0.98 -2.51
N ARG A 49 19.78 2.01 -3.38
CA ARG A 49 18.50 2.53 -3.85
C ARG A 49 17.91 1.57 -4.88
N PRO A 50 16.60 1.31 -4.82
CA PRO A 50 15.93 0.46 -5.79
C PRO A 50 16.00 1.04 -7.20
N SER A 51 15.88 0.16 -8.19
CA SER A 51 15.55 0.57 -9.56
C SER A 51 14.15 1.17 -9.60
N ILE A 52 13.85 1.94 -10.65
CA ILE A 52 12.49 2.49 -10.79
C ILE A 52 11.47 1.37 -11.02
N GLU A 53 11.87 0.28 -11.66
CA GLU A 53 11.08 -0.93 -11.85
C GLU A 53 10.71 -1.58 -10.52
N ASP A 54 11.67 -1.70 -9.59
CA ASP A 54 11.41 -2.23 -8.24
C ASP A 54 10.46 -1.33 -7.47
N VAL A 55 10.59 0.00 -7.59
CA VAL A 55 9.68 0.95 -6.95
C VAL A 55 8.26 0.74 -7.47
N LEU A 56 8.07 0.75 -8.78
CA LEU A 56 6.76 0.57 -9.41
C LEU A 56 6.12 -0.77 -9.02
N TRP A 57 6.91 -1.84 -9.02
CA TRP A 57 6.45 -3.16 -8.60
C TRP A 57 5.94 -3.17 -7.15
N ASN A 58 6.67 -2.55 -6.22
CA ASN A 58 6.25 -2.49 -4.81
C ASN A 58 4.98 -1.65 -4.62
N LEU A 59 4.83 -0.56 -5.38
CA LEU A 59 3.61 0.26 -5.34
C LEU A 59 2.39 -0.51 -5.85
N GLN A 60 2.53 -1.20 -6.98
CA GLN A 60 1.46 -2.04 -7.55
C GLN A 60 1.10 -3.20 -6.62
N TYR A 61 2.09 -3.81 -5.97
CA TYR A 61 1.85 -4.85 -4.97
C TYR A 61 1.04 -4.30 -3.78
N ALA A 62 1.40 -3.13 -3.25
CA ALA A 62 0.67 -2.50 -2.14
C ALA A 62 -0.79 -2.17 -2.52
N GLU A 63 -1.01 -1.70 -3.74
CA GLU A 63 -2.35 -1.46 -4.30
C GLU A 63 -3.14 -2.77 -4.44
N GLN A 64 -2.54 -3.83 -5.00
CA GLN A 64 -3.20 -5.12 -5.16
C GLN A 64 -3.63 -5.73 -3.81
N VAL A 65 -2.79 -5.63 -2.79
CA VAL A 65 -3.12 -6.07 -1.43
C VAL A 65 -4.32 -5.27 -0.88
N GLN A 66 -4.38 -3.97 -1.15
CA GLN A 66 -5.48 -3.11 -0.74
C GLN A 66 -6.79 -3.45 -1.47
N ASP A 67 -6.73 -3.62 -2.79
CA ASP A 67 -7.89 -3.92 -3.63
C ASP A 67 -8.49 -5.29 -3.32
N ALA A 68 -7.65 -6.30 -3.05
CA ALA A 68 -8.11 -7.63 -2.64
C ALA A 68 -8.94 -7.60 -1.34
N TRP A 69 -8.67 -6.65 -0.44
CA TRP A 69 -9.47 -6.47 0.77
C TRP A 69 -10.81 -5.82 0.46
N LEU A 70 -10.85 -4.75 -0.35
CA LEU A 70 -12.09 -4.08 -0.79
C LEU A 70 -12.99 -5.02 -1.61
N GLY A 71 -12.40 -5.81 -2.50
CA GLY A 71 -13.11 -6.82 -3.29
C GLY A 71 -13.66 -7.98 -2.45
N GLY A 72 -13.07 -8.25 -1.27
CA GLY A 72 -13.52 -9.28 -0.33
C GLY A 72 -14.76 -8.90 0.49
N GLU A 73 -15.08 -7.61 0.59
CA GLU A 73 -16.27 -7.10 1.29
C GLU A 73 -17.55 -7.28 0.47
N SER A 74 -17.41 -7.39 -0.86
CA SER A 74 -18.51 -7.29 -1.83
C SER A 74 -19.02 -8.65 -2.34
N GLN A 75 -18.61 -9.77 -1.77
CA GLN A 75 -19.08 -11.09 -2.19
C GLN A 75 -19.78 -11.87 -1.07
N SER A 76 -20.99 -11.39 -0.72
CA SER A 76 -22.04 -12.26 -0.21
C SER A 76 -23.27 -12.16 -1.10
N SER A 77 -23.61 -13.30 -1.71
CA SER A 77 -24.76 -13.62 -2.56
C SER A 77 -24.67 -13.39 -4.09
N GLU A 78 -24.55 -14.54 -4.75
CA GLU A 78 -25.18 -14.96 -6.01
C GLU A 78 -24.56 -14.53 -7.36
N GLY A 79 -24.32 -15.56 -8.17
CA GLY A 79 -23.44 -15.52 -9.33
C GLY A 79 -24.08 -15.04 -10.62
N SER A 80 -23.24 -14.48 -11.48
CA SER A 80 -23.24 -14.58 -12.95
C SER A 80 -22.07 -13.70 -13.47
N PRO A 81 -21.33 -14.08 -14.53
CA PRO A 81 -20.28 -13.23 -15.06
C PRO A 81 -20.89 -12.16 -15.98
N VAL A 82 -20.87 -10.91 -15.54
CA VAL A 82 -21.08 -9.77 -16.44
C VAL A 82 -19.88 -8.84 -16.31
N SER A 83 -19.17 -8.70 -17.44
CA SER A 83 -18.17 -7.65 -17.65
C SER A 83 -18.73 -6.31 -17.21
N THR A 84 -18.05 -5.66 -16.27
CA THR A 84 -18.25 -4.22 -16.05
C THR A 84 -16.89 -3.56 -16.00
N SER A 85 -16.54 -2.90 -17.10
CA SER A 85 -15.51 -1.87 -17.14
C SER A 85 -15.84 -0.83 -16.08
N ILE A 86 -15.01 -0.70 -15.04
CA ILE A 86 -15.08 0.44 -14.12
C ILE A 86 -13.88 1.33 -14.40
N THR A 87 -13.89 1.96 -15.57
CA THR A 87 -13.32 3.29 -15.74
C THR A 87 -14.42 4.26 -15.37
N SER A 88 -14.39 4.81 -14.15
CA SER A 88 -14.95 6.11 -13.75
C SER A 88 -14.89 6.28 -12.23
N ARG A 89 -14.54 7.50 -11.81
CA ARG A 89 -14.56 8.08 -10.44
C ARG A 89 -13.21 7.94 -9.74
N LEU A 90 -12.46 9.01 -9.47
CA LEU A 90 -12.90 10.31 -8.97
C LEU A 90 -12.19 11.49 -9.63
N THR A 91 -13.01 12.45 -10.07
CA THR A 91 -12.69 13.87 -10.11
C THR A 91 -12.60 14.40 -8.67
N TYR A 92 -11.43 14.88 -8.26
CA TYR A 92 -11.23 16.24 -7.71
C TYR A 92 -9.74 16.58 -7.75
#